data_AF-A0A8E6EVB6-F1
#
_entry.id   AF-A0A8E6EVB6-F1
#
_cell.length_a   1.000
_cell.length_b   1.000
_cell.length_c   1.000
_cell.angle_alpha   90.00
_cell.angle_beta   90.00
_cell.angle_gamma   90.00
#
_symmetry.space_group_name_H-M   'P 1'
#
loop_
_entity.id
_entity.type
_entity.pdbx_description
1 polymer ?
#
loop_
_entity_poly.entity_id
_entity_poly.type
_entity_poly.pdbx_seq_one_letter_code
_entity_poly.pdbx_strand_id
1 'polypeptide(L)'
;MLALNVEPQPGSIQDADNRFYFVWRMGKVPDVVLEIVSDRRGREASGKFESYARIGVPINVIFAPQEFLKIGLLNAYRLEEGEYLPIDPVHLGDTGLGLLLWNGEFENCRETSIL
;
A
#
# COMPACT_ATOMS: atom_id res chain seq x y z
N MET A 1 -2.44 -4.17 -2.56
CA MET A 1 -2.61 -3.17 -3.64
C MET A 1 -4.10 -2.98 -3.86
N LEU A 2 -4.51 -1.75 -4.16
CA LEU A 2 -5.89 -1.40 -4.46
C LEU A 2 -5.95 -0.79 -5.86
N ALA A 3 -6.91 -1.25 -6.66
CA ALA A 3 -7.26 -0.67 -7.93
C ALA A 3 -8.78 -0.46 -7.98
N LEU A 4 -9.20 0.75 -8.31
CA LEU A 4 -10.59 1.16 -8.49
C LEU A 4 -11.00 0.97 -9.95
N ASN A 5 -12.29 0.65 -10.15
CA ASN A 5 -12.90 0.49 -11.47
C ASN A 5 -12.21 -0.59 -12.33
N VAL A 6 -11.77 -1.68 -11.69
CA VAL A 6 -11.28 -2.90 -12.36
C VAL A 6 -12.19 -4.07 -12.03
N GLU A 7 -12.43 -4.94 -13.01
CA GLU A 7 -13.16 -6.18 -12.77
C GLU A 7 -12.28 -7.17 -12.00
N PRO A 8 -12.80 -7.83 -10.95
CA PRO A 8 -12.06 -8.85 -10.24
C PRO A 8 -11.80 -10.05 -11.14
N GLN A 9 -10.65 -10.69 -10.98
CA GLN A 9 -10.35 -11.92 -11.71
C GLN A 9 -11.33 -13.02 -11.28
N PRO A 10 -11.85 -13.81 -12.24
CA PRO A 10 -12.70 -14.95 -11.90
C PRO A 10 -11.90 -15.98 -11.10
N GLY A 11 -12.59 -16.70 -10.20
CA GLY A 11 -11.99 -17.73 -9.35
C GLY A 11 -11.88 -17.34 -7.88
N SER A 12 -11.08 -18.09 -7.14
CA SER A 12 -10.91 -17.91 -5.70
C SER A 12 -9.75 -16.97 -5.41
N ILE A 13 -9.87 -16.16 -4.36
CA ILE A 13 -8.72 -15.39 -3.82
C ILE A 13 -7.62 -16.31 -3.24
N GLN A 14 -7.93 -17.59 -2.99
CA GLN A 14 -6.95 -18.57 -2.56
C GLN A 14 -6.09 -19.10 -3.72
N ASP A 15 -6.47 -18.84 -4.97
CA ASP A 15 -5.68 -19.22 -6.13
C ASP A 15 -4.40 -18.39 -6.16
N ALA A 16 -3.26 -19.03 -6.39
CA ALA A 16 -1.96 -18.36 -6.32
C ALA A 16 -1.87 -17.16 -7.26
N ASP A 17 -2.37 -17.29 -8.49
CA ASP A 17 -2.43 -16.23 -9.49
C ASP A 17 -3.29 -15.04 -9.04
N ASN A 18 -4.33 -15.27 -8.24
CA ASN A 18 -5.24 -14.23 -7.74
C ASN A 18 -4.69 -13.50 -6.50
N ARG A 19 -3.55 -13.93 -5.96
CA ARG A 19 -2.82 -13.22 -4.90
C ARG A 19 -1.80 -12.20 -5.42
N PHE A 20 -1.61 -12.14 -6.74
CA PHE A 20 -0.68 -11.21 -7.39
C PHE A 20 -1.43 -10.19 -8.25
N TYR A 21 -0.92 -8.95 -8.25
CA TYR A 21 -1.41 -7.91 -9.14
C TYR A 21 -0.50 -7.80 -10.36
N PHE A 22 -0.98 -8.25 -11.51
CA PHE A 22 -0.25 -8.17 -12.76
C PHE A 22 -0.83 -7.06 -13.63
N VAL A 23 -0.07 -5.97 -13.84
CA VAL A 23 -0.53 -4.80 -14.62
C VAL A 23 -1.03 -5.19 -16.01
N TRP A 24 -0.36 -6.12 -16.70
CA TRP A 24 -0.80 -6.56 -18.04
C TRP A 24 -2.08 -7.41 -18.03
N ARG A 25 -2.42 -8.05 -16.90
CA ARG A 25 -3.71 -8.74 -16.74
C ARG A 25 -4.83 -7.79 -16.34
N MET A 26 -4.51 -6.76 -15.56
CA MET A 26 -5.50 -5.79 -15.06
C MET A 26 -5.70 -4.60 -16.01
N GLY A 27 -4.77 -4.37 -16.93
CA GLY A 27 -4.79 -3.25 -17.88
C GLY A 27 -4.58 -1.86 -17.23
N LYS A 28 -4.26 -1.83 -15.94
CA LYS A 28 -4.14 -0.61 -15.13
C LYS A 28 -3.08 -0.80 -14.06
N VAL A 29 -2.42 0.29 -13.65
CA VAL A 29 -1.61 0.30 -12.43
C VAL A 29 -2.50 0.45 -11.19
N PRO A 30 -2.09 -0.04 -10.01
CA PRO A 30 -2.82 0.22 -8.78
C PRO A 30 -2.99 1.71 -8.52
N ASP A 31 -4.15 2.11 -7.98
CA ASP A 31 -4.38 3.47 -7.49
C ASP A 31 -3.68 3.68 -6.13
N VAL A 32 -3.61 2.62 -5.31
CA VAL A 32 -2.91 2.65 -4.01
C VAL A 32 -2.07 1.39 -3.83
N VAL A 33 -0.81 1.57 -3.47
CA VAL A 33 0.03 0.49 -2.92
C VAL A 33 0.15 0.69 -1.41
N LEU A 34 -0.10 -0.38 -0.66
CA LEU A 34 0.15 -0.44 0.78
C LEU A 34 1.28 -1.43 1.02
N GLU A 35 2.34 -0.96 1.65
CA GLU A 35 3.51 -1.74 2.05
C GLU A 35 3.50 -1.94 3.57
N ILE A 36 3.44 -3.21 4.00
CA ILE A 36 3.54 -3.56 5.42
C ILE A 36 4.99 -3.97 5.70
N VAL A 37 5.68 -3.20 6.53
CA VAL A 37 7.08 -3.44 6.88
C VAL A 37 7.13 -4.42 8.05
N SER A 38 7.58 -5.65 7.78
CA SER A 38 7.64 -6.73 8.76
C SER A 38 9.03 -7.01 9.34
N ASP A 39 10.11 -6.48 8.75
CA ASP A 39 11.48 -6.67 9.26
C ASP A 39 12.46 -5.53 8.90
N ARG A 40 13.72 -5.67 9.35
CA ARG A 40 14.82 -4.74 9.08
C ARG A 40 15.48 -4.92 7.72
N ARG A 41 15.08 -5.90 6.91
CA ARG A 41 15.60 -6.12 5.55
C ARG A 41 14.93 -5.17 4.54
N GLY A 42 14.40 -4.04 5.02
CA GLY A 42 13.75 -2.96 4.26
C GLY A 42 14.58 -2.27 3.17
N ARG A 43 15.71 -2.87 2.74
CA ARG A 43 16.41 -2.50 1.50
C ARG A 43 15.56 -2.76 0.25
N GLU A 44 14.51 -3.58 0.35
CA GLU A 44 13.48 -3.68 -0.70
C GLU A 44 12.59 -2.43 -0.79
N ALA A 45 12.43 -1.63 0.28
CA ALA A 45 11.51 -0.50 0.27
C ALA A 45 11.97 0.63 -0.67
N SER A 46 13.27 0.94 -0.71
CA SER A 46 13.80 2.00 -1.58
C SER A 46 13.70 1.63 -3.07
N GLY A 47 13.99 0.38 -3.43
CA GLY A 47 13.87 -0.09 -4.81
C GLY A 47 12.42 -0.21 -5.28
N LYS A 48 11.49 -0.55 -4.38
CA LYS A 48 10.05 -0.59 -4.66
C LYS A 48 9.49 0.80 -4.92
N PHE A 49 9.86 1.78 -4.09
CA PHE A 49 9.42 3.17 -4.27
C PHE A 49 9.76 3.72 -5.66
N GLU A 50 11.01 3.60 -6.08
CA GLU A 50 11.43 4.03 -7.43
C GLU A 50 10.72 3.26 -8.55
N SER A 51 10.52 1.96 -8.36
CA SER A 51 9.83 1.12 -9.34
C SER A 51 8.37 1.53 -9.49
N TYR A 52 7.68 1.85 -8.39
CA TYR A 52 6.30 2.30 -8.38
C TYR A 52 6.13 3.70 -8.98
N ALA A 53 7.04 4.62 -8.66
CA ALA A 53 7.09 5.93 -9.29
C ALA A 53 7.26 5.81 -10.81
N ARG A 54 8.19 4.95 -11.26
CA ARG A 54 8.48 4.73 -12.69
C ARG A 54 7.27 4.22 -13.48
N ILE A 55 6.44 3.37 -12.87
CA ILE A 55 5.23 2.86 -13.53
C ILE A 55 4.00 3.73 -13.28
N GLY A 56 4.13 4.83 -12.52
CA GLY A 56 3.07 5.81 -12.33
C GLY A 56 2.00 5.43 -11.29
N VAL A 57 2.36 4.67 -10.24
CA VAL A 57 1.44 4.43 -9.12
C VAL A 57 1.23 5.76 -8.37
N PRO A 58 -0.01 6.29 -8.31
CA PRO A 58 -0.23 7.65 -7.83
C PRO A 58 -0.07 7.77 -6.31
N ILE A 59 -0.34 6.70 -5.54
CA ILE A 59 -0.26 6.73 -4.07
C ILE A 59 0.47 5.49 -3.55
N ASN A 60 1.46 5.72 -2.68
CA ASN A 60 2.14 4.68 -1.92
C ASN A 60 1.98 4.95 -0.42
N VAL A 61 1.61 3.93 0.35
CA VAL A 61 1.42 3.98 1.79
C VAL A 61 2.34 2.96 2.46
N ILE A 62 3.08 3.40 3.47
CA ILE A 62 3.93 2.55 4.30
C ILE A 62 3.30 2.40 5.68
N PHE A 63 3.05 1.16 6.09
CA PHE A 63 2.69 0.81 7.46
C PHE A 63 3.86 0.05 8.11
N ALA A 64 4.47 0.63 9.15
CA ALA A 64 5.65 0.12 9.82
C ALA A 64 5.40 -0.07 11.34
N PRO A 65 4.62 -1.09 11.74
CA PRO A 65 4.17 -1.27 13.14
C PRO A 65 5.32 -1.47 14.13
N GLN A 66 6.43 -2.04 13.68
CA GLN A 66 7.62 -2.31 14.51
C GLN A 66 8.62 -1.14 14.52
N GLU A 67 8.29 -0.02 13.86
CA GLU A 67 9.10 1.21 13.79
C GLU A 67 10.57 1.01 13.34
N PHE A 68 10.88 -0.07 12.62
CA PHE A 68 12.24 -0.37 12.18
C PHE A 68 12.87 0.74 11.33
N LEU A 69 12.05 1.48 10.60
CA LEU A 69 12.45 2.58 9.72
C LEU A 69 12.49 3.95 10.42
N LYS A 70 11.92 4.07 11.62
CA LYS A 70 11.80 5.34 12.37
C LYS A 70 11.16 6.51 11.59
N ILE A 71 10.24 6.18 10.69
CA ILE A 71 9.47 7.15 9.89
C ILE A 71 8.07 7.41 10.45
N GLY A 72 7.73 6.84 11.62
CA GLY A 72 6.35 6.75 12.12
C GLY A 72 5.63 5.49 11.63
N LEU A 73 4.45 5.24 12.19
CA LEU A 73 3.71 3.99 11.99
C LEU A 73 3.01 3.92 10.64
N LEU A 74 2.42 5.03 10.16
CA LEU A 74 1.64 5.10 8.93
C LEU A 74 2.02 6.36 8.17
N ASN A 75 2.52 6.20 6.96
CA ASN A 75 2.93 7.30 6.09
C ASN A 75 2.36 7.11 4.70
N ALA A 76 1.75 8.16 4.14
CA ALA A 76 1.24 8.13 2.78
C ALA A 76 1.99 9.16 1.92
N TYR A 77 2.18 8.81 0.66
CA TYR A 77 2.88 9.63 -0.32
C TYR A 77 2.13 9.63 -1.64
N ARG A 78 2.11 10.79 -2.30
CA ARG A 78 1.55 10.99 -3.62
C ARG A 78 2.66 11.21 -4.64
N LEU A 79 2.53 10.59 -5.81
CA LEU A 79 3.42 10.80 -6.93
C LEU A 79 3.10 12.15 -7.59
N GLU A 80 4.07 13.06 -7.59
CA GLU A 80 4.01 14.39 -8.22
C GLU A 80 5.30 14.58 -9.03
N GLU A 81 5.19 14.84 -10.32
CA GLU A 81 6.34 15.03 -11.23
C GLU A 81 7.42 13.92 -11.19
N GLY A 82 7.04 12.70 -10.82
CA GLY A 82 7.93 11.54 -10.73
C GLY A 82 8.55 11.32 -9.34
N GLU A 83 8.25 12.17 -8.37
CA GLU A 83 8.69 12.05 -6.98
C GLU A 83 7.52 11.84 -6.03
N TYR A 84 7.77 11.13 -4.93
CA TYR A 84 6.74 10.89 -3.92
C TYR A 84 6.79 11.96 -2.83
N LEU A 85 5.73 12.76 -2.72
CA LEU A 85 5.57 13.80 -1.70
C LEU A 85 4.63 13.33 -0.59
N PRO A 86 4.91 13.64 0.69
CA PRO A 86 4.09 13.20 1.81
C PRO A 86 2.69 13.82 1.77
N ILE A 87 1.68 13.03 2.10
CA ILE A 87 0.29 13.44 2.25
C ILE A 87 -0.30 12.89 3.56
N ASP A 88 -1.43 13.43 4.00
CA ASP A 88 -2.16 12.89 5.14
C ASP A 88 -2.82 11.54 4.78
N PRO A 89 -2.50 10.43 5.48
CA PRO A 89 -3.08 9.12 5.20
C PRO A 89 -4.61 9.07 5.37
N VAL A 90 -5.21 10.02 6.10
CA VAL A 90 -6.67 10.14 6.23
C VAL A 90 -7.33 10.49 4.89
N HIS A 91 -6.58 11.06 3.94
CA HIS A 91 -7.07 11.49 2.63
C HIS A 91 -6.15 11.01 1.51
N LEU A 92 -6.47 9.85 0.93
CA LEU A 92 -5.71 9.28 -0.19
C LEU A 92 -6.13 9.90 -1.54
N GLY A 93 -6.06 11.23 -1.62
CA GLY A 93 -6.38 12.01 -2.82
C GLY A 93 -7.78 11.73 -3.38
N ASP A 94 -7.86 11.56 -4.71
CA ASP A 94 -9.14 11.45 -5.42
C ASP A 94 -9.75 10.04 -5.36
N THR A 95 -9.17 9.12 -4.58
CA THR A 95 -9.70 7.76 -4.41
C THR A 95 -11.00 7.72 -3.60
N GLY A 96 -11.31 8.79 -2.86
CA GLY A 96 -12.42 8.81 -1.90
C GLY A 96 -12.19 7.94 -0.66
N LEU A 97 -10.95 7.49 -0.44
CA LEU A 97 -10.55 6.62 0.66
C LEU A 97 -9.58 7.30 1.62
N GLY A 98 -9.49 6.77 2.82
CA GLY A 98 -8.56 7.15 3.86
C GLY A 98 -8.13 5.93 4.66
N LEU A 99 -6.99 6.03 5.34
CA LEU A 99 -6.49 5.02 6.25
C LEU A 99 -6.28 5.62 7.64
N LEU A 100 -6.67 4.85 8.65
CA LEU A 100 -6.50 5.21 10.05
C LEU A 100 -5.76 4.12 10.80
N LEU A 101 -5.03 4.51 11.84
CA LEU A 101 -4.49 3.55 12.79
C LEU A 101 -5.61 3.08 13.71
N TRP A 102 -5.80 1.77 13.77
CA TRP A 102 -6.71 1.12 14.70
C TRP A 102 -5.91 0.39 15.78
N ASN A 103 -6.27 0.62 17.04
CA ASN A 103 -5.69 -0.09 18.18
C ASN A 103 -6.79 -0.96 18.78
N GLY A 104 -6.69 -2.27 18.63
CA GLY A 104 -7.72 -3.16 19.10
C GLY A 104 -7.29 -4.62 19.17
N GLU A 105 -8.27 -5.49 19.39
CA GLU A 105 -8.07 -6.92 19.56
C GLU A 105 -8.63 -7.67 18.35
N PHE A 106 -7.79 -8.45 17.69
CA PHE A 106 -8.14 -9.30 16.57
C PHE A 106 -7.62 -10.71 16.87
N GLU A 107 -8.49 -11.73 16.78
CA GLU A 107 -8.14 -13.13 17.06
C GLU A 107 -7.44 -13.34 18.43
N ASN A 108 -7.87 -12.60 19.46
CA ASN A 108 -7.29 -12.58 20.82
C ASN A 108 -5.86 -12.01 20.91
N CYS A 109 -5.41 -11.32 19.86
CA CYS A 109 -4.16 -10.57 19.81
C CYS A 109 -4.47 -9.07 19.81
N ARG A 110 -3.91 -8.33 20.77
CA ARG A 110 -4.01 -6.87 20.79
C ARG A 110 -2.83 -6.25 20.05
N GLU A 111 -3.10 -5.54 18.95
CA GLU A 111 -2.07 -4.94 18.09
C GLU A 111 -2.57 -3.63 17.46
N THR A 112 -1.62 -2.81 16.99
CA THR A 112 -1.93 -1.67 16.10
C THR A 112 -2.05 -2.19 14.67
N SER A 113 -3.15 -1.87 14.00
CA SER A 113 -3.40 -2.19 12.60
C SER A 113 -3.86 -0.94 11.85
N ILE A 114 -4.17 -1.09 10.56
CA ILE A 114 -4.78 -0.05 9.74
C ILE A 114 -6.26 -0.40 9.48
N LEU A 115 -7.11 0.62 9.38
CA LEU A 115 -8.52 0.54 8.99
C LEU A 115 -8.80 1.45 7.81
#